data_AF-A0A9P1ER63-F1
#
_entry.id   AF-A0A9P1ER63-F1
#
_cell.length_a   1.000
_cell.length_b   1.000
_cell.length_c   1.000
_cell.angle_alpha   90.00
_cell.angle_beta   90.00
_cell.angle_gamma   90.00
#
_symmetry.space_group_name_H-M   'P 1'
#
loop_
_entity.id
_entity.type
_entity.pdbx_description
1 polymer ?
#
loop_
_entity_poly.entity_id
_entity_poly.type
_entity_poly.pdbx_seq_one_letter_code
_entity_poly.pdbx_strand_id
1 'polypeptide(L)'
;MPGSPLFVLLHSISLFSNSFVVYEAQICRFFLQSLLFLVFLERLRSVRKPRKPYTIVSVWKWANKNDNLLILSVAMALLRAEPLFHRCREEEATCQMYYSVRHVASLSVDAQVVRLLFAGISLAVTNSSAFRMFSEKRMTSGTMRILSAVSWPLLAGIFYHCVIVSKLQDPSRANFTAQMIFFSSFACAIAAWRERNFAITVHFLMMPIYLLFGDGMIPALVVFIALSVIITKFVPRETLASAVAILVPFGFYQLGHSPVISAIPWHAGFVGIPGSAVPRIVTAAFVLVHLNFSAISSIFVISSQTHNWPLAETVILTTTRATFACFAASIHRRHLMVWKIFAPKFIFESVLAIVLLVFADFLSVLRLFTPRPKKL
;
A
#
# COMPACT_ATOMS: atom_id res chain seq x y z
N MET A 1 25.41 2.97 3.02
CA MET A 1 25.21 3.06 4.50
C MET A 1 25.37 1.68 5.15
N PRO A 2 26.28 1.48 6.14
CA PRO A 2 26.53 0.17 6.77
C PRO A 2 25.42 -0.37 7.70
N GLY A 3 24.22 0.25 7.74
CA GLY A 3 23.12 -0.11 8.64
C GLY A 3 21.79 -0.48 7.96
N SER A 4 21.72 -0.57 6.63
CA SER A 4 20.45 -0.83 5.93
C SER A 4 19.81 -2.19 6.27
N PRO A 5 20.50 -3.34 6.18
CA PRO A 5 19.89 -4.62 6.53
C PRO A 5 19.67 -4.79 8.04
N LEU A 6 20.33 -3.98 8.89
CA LEU A 6 20.24 -4.09 10.34
C LEU A 6 18.80 -3.90 10.83
N PHE A 7 18.07 -2.92 10.29
CA PHE A 7 16.67 -2.70 10.67
C PHE A 7 15.78 -3.91 10.36
N VAL A 8 16.00 -4.55 9.20
CA VAL A 8 15.27 -5.76 8.82
C VAL A 8 15.65 -6.92 9.74
N LEU A 9 16.94 -7.09 10.04
CA LEU A 9 17.40 -8.15 10.94
C LEU A 9 16.86 -7.99 12.36
N LEU A 10 16.92 -6.77 12.93
CA LEU A 10 16.35 -6.47 14.24
C LEU A 10 14.85 -6.73 14.27
N HIS A 11 14.15 -6.35 13.19
CA HIS A 11 12.74 -6.66 13.04
C HIS A 11 12.48 -8.18 12.95
N SER A 12 13.27 -8.93 12.19
CA SER A 12 13.16 -10.38 12.11
C SER A 12 13.40 -11.05 13.46
N ILE A 13 14.41 -10.62 14.22
CA ILE A 13 14.68 -11.12 15.59
C ILE A 13 13.52 -10.79 16.53
N SER A 14 12.89 -9.62 16.37
CA SER A 14 11.76 -9.22 17.21
C SER A 14 10.57 -10.18 17.11
N LEU A 15 10.44 -10.93 16.01
CA LEU A 15 9.36 -11.92 15.82
C LEU A 15 9.42 -13.09 16.80
N PHE A 16 10.50 -13.29 17.55
CA PHE A 16 10.55 -14.28 18.62
C PHE A 16 9.81 -13.85 19.90
N SER A 17 9.41 -12.57 20.02
CA SER A 17 8.72 -12.07 21.21
C SER A 17 7.23 -11.89 20.96
N ASN A 18 6.40 -12.43 21.87
CA ASN A 18 4.94 -12.29 21.83
C ASN A 18 4.53 -10.83 21.71
N SER A 19 5.06 -9.95 22.56
CA SER A 19 4.69 -8.54 22.59
C SER A 19 5.05 -7.82 21.29
N PHE A 20 6.17 -8.19 20.66
CA PHE A 20 6.56 -7.59 19.39
C PHE A 20 5.69 -8.07 18.22
N VAL A 21 5.24 -9.34 18.23
CA VAL A 21 4.29 -9.83 17.21
C VAL A 21 2.90 -9.21 17.41
N VAL A 22 2.50 -8.91 18.64
CA VAL A 22 1.24 -8.21 18.93
C VAL A 22 1.30 -6.76 18.44
N TYR A 23 2.36 -6.01 18.78
CA TYR A 23 2.52 -4.59 18.42
C TYR A 23 3.37 -4.36 17.16
N GLU A 24 3.33 -5.30 16.22
CA GLU A 24 4.22 -5.27 15.06
C GLU A 24 3.99 -4.05 14.17
N ALA A 25 2.75 -3.60 14.03
CA ALA A 25 2.41 -2.40 13.26
C ALA A 25 3.19 -1.18 13.76
N GLN A 26 3.24 -0.98 15.08
CA GLN A 26 3.95 0.12 15.72
C GLN A 26 5.47 -0.03 15.55
N ILE A 27 5.97 -1.27 15.57
CA ILE A 27 7.40 -1.58 15.36
C ILE A 27 7.82 -1.32 13.92
N CYS A 28 7.07 -1.80 12.91
CA CYS A 28 7.35 -1.51 11.50
C CYS A 28 7.33 0.00 11.24
N ARG A 29 6.33 0.70 11.79
CA ARG A 29 6.24 2.17 11.70
C ARG A 29 7.46 2.84 12.32
N PHE A 30 7.88 2.43 13.52
CA PHE A 30 9.05 2.98 14.20
C PHE A 30 10.34 2.77 13.40
N PHE A 31 10.57 1.56 12.89
CA PHE A 31 11.76 1.27 12.08
C PHE A 31 11.76 2.04 10.77
N LEU A 32 10.61 2.18 10.09
CA LEU A 32 10.52 2.95 8.85
C LEU A 32 10.73 4.45 9.10
N GLN A 33 10.15 5.01 10.17
CA GLN A 33 10.40 6.39 10.60
C GLN A 33 11.89 6.63 10.91
N SER A 34 12.51 5.71 11.63
CA SER A 34 13.94 5.78 11.98
C SER A 34 14.83 5.73 10.74
N LEU A 35 14.53 4.83 9.80
CA LEU A 35 15.26 4.71 8.55
C LEU A 35 15.16 6.00 7.71
N LEU A 36 13.96 6.56 7.55
CA LEU A 36 13.76 7.81 6.82
C LEU A 36 14.48 8.99 7.47
N PHE A 37 14.48 9.04 8.81
CA PHE A 37 15.20 10.07 9.55
C PHE A 37 16.72 9.93 9.36
N LEU A 38 17.28 8.72 9.38
CA LEU A 38 18.70 8.50 9.11
C LEU A 38 19.08 8.89 7.69
N VAL A 39 18.24 8.57 6.70
CA VAL A 39 18.44 9.02 5.30
C VAL A 39 18.43 10.54 5.22
N PHE A 40 17.51 11.20 5.93
CA PHE A 40 17.48 12.66 6.02
C PHE A 40 18.77 13.22 6.63
N LEU A 41 19.26 12.66 7.74
CA LEU A 41 20.48 13.11 8.38
C LEU A 41 21.71 12.95 7.49
N GLU A 42 21.81 11.87 6.72
CA GLU A 42 22.90 11.68 5.75
C GLU A 42 22.84 12.72 4.63
N ARG A 43 21.63 12.96 4.06
CA ARG A 43 21.43 14.03 3.09
C ARG A 43 21.75 15.40 3.67
N LEU A 44 21.44 15.65 4.94
CA LEU A 44 21.74 16.91 5.60
C LEU A 44 23.24 17.11 5.82
N ARG A 45 23.96 16.01 6.13
CA ARG A 45 25.43 16.01 6.29
C ARG A 45 26.16 16.27 4.98
N SER A 46 25.60 15.84 3.84
CA SER A 46 26.20 16.10 2.52
C SER A 46 25.99 17.52 2.01
N VAL A 47 25.02 18.26 2.56
CA VAL A 47 24.77 19.67 2.23
C VAL A 47 25.71 20.59 3.02
N ARG A 48 26.34 21.55 2.33
CA ARG A 48 27.19 22.57 2.96
C ARG A 48 26.43 23.32 4.06
N LYS A 49 27.03 23.40 5.25
CA LYS A 49 26.46 24.13 6.39
C LYS A 49 26.28 25.62 6.09
N PRO A 50 25.25 26.27 6.65
CA PRO A 50 25.05 27.70 6.49
C PRO A 50 26.24 28.48 7.08
N ARG A 51 26.59 29.61 6.46
CA ARG A 51 27.61 30.54 6.98
C ARG A 51 27.03 31.34 8.14
N LYS A 52 27.87 31.73 9.10
CA LYS A 52 27.47 32.61 10.22
C LYS A 52 27.11 34.01 9.70
N PRO A 53 26.14 34.72 10.32
CA PRO A 53 25.34 34.30 11.48
C PRO A 53 24.22 33.30 11.12
N TYR A 54 23.90 32.41 12.06
CA TYR A 54 22.81 31.45 11.90
C TYR A 54 21.47 32.16 12.14
N THR A 55 20.68 32.36 11.10
CA THR A 55 19.30 32.85 11.20
C THR A 55 18.34 31.67 11.00
N ILE A 56 17.15 31.72 11.60
CA ILE A 56 16.14 30.65 11.47
C ILE A 56 15.86 30.35 9.98
N VAL A 57 15.80 31.39 9.15
CA VAL A 57 15.59 31.27 7.70
C VAL A 57 16.77 30.58 7.01
N SER A 58 18.02 30.85 7.41
CA SER A 58 19.19 30.19 6.82
C SER A 58 19.29 28.72 7.22
N VAL A 59 18.90 28.37 8.45
CA VAL A 59 18.79 26.98 8.92
C VAL A 59 17.66 26.24 8.21
N TRP A 60 16.48 26.85 8.06
CA TRP A 60 15.35 26.25 7.34
C TRP A 60 15.70 25.99 5.87
N LYS A 61 16.29 26.96 5.17
CA LYS A 61 16.72 26.79 3.77
C LYS A 61 17.77 25.70 3.60
N TRP A 62 18.66 25.55 4.58
CA TRP A 62 19.64 24.49 4.60
C TRP A 62 19.00 23.11 4.83
N ALA A 63 18.14 22.98 5.84
CA ALA A 63 17.44 21.74 6.16
C ALA A 63 16.45 21.31 5.06
N ASN A 64 15.74 22.27 4.48
CA ASN A 64 14.80 22.05 3.38
C ASN A 64 15.47 22.13 1.99
N LYS A 65 16.78 21.94 1.90
CA LYS A 65 17.44 21.86 0.59
C LYS A 65 16.85 20.69 -0.21
N ASN A 66 16.45 20.95 -1.46
CA ASN A 66 15.75 20.00 -2.34
C ASN A 66 14.46 19.44 -1.72
N ASP A 67 13.78 20.25 -0.90
CA ASP A 67 12.53 19.89 -0.21
C ASP A 67 12.66 18.68 0.71
N ASN A 68 13.87 18.31 1.13
CA ASN A 68 14.10 17.11 1.94
C ASN A 68 13.35 17.15 3.28
N LEU A 69 13.29 18.31 3.95
CA LEU A 69 12.57 18.47 5.21
C LEU A 69 11.06 18.36 4.98
N LEU A 70 10.54 18.97 3.91
CA LEU A 70 9.13 18.86 3.53
C LEU A 70 8.76 17.40 3.22
N ILE A 71 9.52 16.71 2.37
CA ILE A 71 9.30 15.31 2.00
C ILE A 71 9.33 14.42 3.24
N LEU A 72 10.31 14.61 4.14
CA LEU A 72 10.37 13.88 5.40
C LEU A 72 9.13 14.17 6.25
N SER A 73 8.74 15.43 6.43
CA SER A 73 7.60 15.81 7.26
C SER A 73 6.29 15.17 6.77
N VAL A 74 6.07 15.16 5.45
CA VAL A 74 4.92 14.50 4.82
C VAL A 74 4.99 12.99 5.03
N ALA A 75 6.15 12.35 4.80
CA ALA A 75 6.30 10.91 5.02
C ALA A 75 6.02 10.52 6.49
N MET A 76 6.51 11.31 7.44
CA MET A 76 6.27 11.09 8.88
C MET A 76 4.79 11.25 9.22
N ALA A 77 4.11 12.24 8.67
CA ALA A 77 2.67 12.44 8.86
C ALA A 77 1.86 11.26 8.29
N LEU A 78 2.17 10.80 7.08
CA LEU A 78 1.53 9.64 6.47
C LEU A 78 1.77 8.36 7.28
N LEU A 79 3.00 8.13 7.76
CA LEU A 79 3.31 7.01 8.65
C LEU A 79 2.54 7.09 9.97
N ARG A 80 2.27 8.29 10.48
CA ARG A 80 1.47 8.49 11.70
C ARG A 80 -0.04 8.40 11.49
N ALA A 81 -0.51 8.36 10.24
CA ALA A 81 -1.93 8.13 9.94
C ALA A 81 -2.35 6.67 10.11
N GLU A 82 -1.40 5.75 10.26
CA GLU A 82 -1.64 4.30 10.41
C GLU A 82 -2.69 3.92 11.47
N PRO A 83 -2.71 4.50 12.69
CA PRO A 83 -3.72 4.16 13.70
C PRO A 83 -5.16 4.45 13.27
N LEU A 84 -5.39 5.34 12.28
CA LEU A 84 -6.73 5.61 11.74
C LEU A 84 -7.28 4.40 10.95
N PHE A 85 -6.39 3.53 10.48
CA PHE A 85 -6.68 2.38 9.62
C PHE A 85 -6.28 1.06 10.27
N HIS A 86 -5.69 1.09 11.47
CA HIS A 86 -5.26 -0.08 12.20
C HIS A 86 -6.46 -0.90 12.68
N ARG A 87 -6.41 -2.21 12.45
CA ARG A 87 -7.39 -3.16 12.97
C ARG A 87 -6.86 -3.78 14.25
N CYS A 88 -7.46 -3.38 15.37
CA CYS A 88 -7.07 -3.86 16.69
C CYS A 88 -7.12 -5.38 16.78
N ARG A 89 -6.11 -5.92 17.46
CA ARG A 89 -6.09 -7.31 17.89
C ARG A 89 -6.68 -7.45 19.29
N GLU A 90 -7.18 -8.64 19.62
CA GLU A 90 -7.65 -8.94 20.97
C GLU A 90 -6.53 -8.88 22.02
N GLU A 91 -5.29 -9.16 21.59
CA GLU A 91 -4.12 -9.17 22.47
C GLU A 91 -3.53 -7.77 22.71
N GLU A 92 -3.94 -6.76 21.93
CA GLU A 92 -3.50 -5.37 22.13
C GLU A 92 -4.30 -4.75 23.29
N ALA A 93 -3.59 -4.36 24.34
CA ALA A 93 -4.19 -3.60 25.42
C ALA A 93 -4.59 -2.21 24.92
N THR A 94 -5.76 -1.73 25.33
CA THR A 94 -6.27 -0.35 25.09
C THR A 94 -6.41 0.08 23.62
N CYS A 95 -6.44 -0.85 22.66
CA CYS A 95 -6.66 -0.51 21.26
C CYS A 95 -8.13 -0.16 20.97
N GLN A 96 -8.36 0.98 20.32
CA GLN A 96 -9.68 1.41 19.85
C GLN A 96 -9.66 1.59 18.33
N MET A 97 -10.66 1.01 17.65
CA MET A 97 -10.80 1.13 16.21
C MET A 97 -11.49 2.46 15.83
N TYR A 98 -10.88 3.19 14.90
CA TYR A 98 -11.49 4.39 14.30
C TYR A 98 -12.60 4.03 13.32
N TYR A 99 -13.40 5.02 12.94
CA TYR A 99 -14.58 4.85 12.07
C TYR A 99 -14.26 4.25 10.69
N SER A 100 -13.06 4.46 10.18
CA SER A 100 -12.59 3.91 8.90
C SER A 100 -12.58 2.37 8.90
N VAL A 101 -12.20 1.75 10.03
CA VAL A 101 -12.01 0.30 10.15
C VAL A 101 -13.25 -0.40 10.71
N ARG A 102 -14.04 0.30 11.53
CA ARG A 102 -15.22 -0.27 12.18
C ARG A 102 -16.25 -0.78 11.16
N HIS A 103 -17.00 -1.80 11.57
CA HIS A 103 -18.12 -2.31 10.78
C HIS A 103 -19.19 -1.23 10.61
N VAL A 104 -19.72 -1.08 9.40
CA VAL A 104 -20.65 -0.01 9.02
C VAL A 104 -21.89 0.02 9.91
N ALA A 105 -22.43 -1.15 10.27
CA ALA A 105 -23.61 -1.25 11.15
C ALA A 105 -23.38 -0.73 12.58
N SER A 106 -22.12 -0.60 13.01
CA SER A 106 -21.78 -0.08 14.35
C SER A 106 -21.60 1.45 14.38
N LEU A 107 -21.62 2.11 13.22
CA LEU A 107 -21.34 3.53 13.08
C LEU A 107 -22.62 4.37 13.16
N SER A 108 -22.51 5.57 13.75
CA SER A 108 -23.56 6.58 13.65
C SER A 108 -23.70 7.08 12.20
N VAL A 109 -24.84 7.70 11.89
CA VAL A 109 -25.12 8.26 10.57
C VAL A 109 -24.04 9.27 10.15
N ASP A 110 -23.62 10.13 11.07
CA ASP A 110 -22.57 11.14 10.85
C ASP A 110 -21.21 10.51 10.59
N ALA A 111 -20.84 9.48 11.36
CA ALA A 111 -19.56 8.79 11.19
C ALA A 111 -19.49 8.06 9.83
N GLN A 112 -20.60 7.51 9.35
CA GLN A 112 -20.69 6.95 8.00
C GLN A 112 -20.52 8.03 6.92
N VAL A 113 -21.06 9.24 7.13
CA VAL A 113 -20.87 10.36 6.19
C VAL A 113 -19.40 10.80 6.16
N VAL A 114 -18.75 10.97 7.31
CA VAL A 114 -17.32 11.33 7.39
C VAL A 114 -16.46 10.28 6.67
N ARG A 115 -16.73 8.99 6.88
CA ARG A 115 -16.06 7.89 6.20
C ARG A 115 -16.21 7.98 4.68
N LEU A 116 -17.43 8.23 4.18
CA LEU A 116 -17.69 8.42 2.75
C LEU A 116 -16.97 9.67 2.20
N LEU A 117 -16.98 10.78 2.94
CA LEU A 117 -16.29 12.01 2.53
C LEU A 117 -14.77 11.77 2.37
N PHE A 118 -14.15 11.05 3.30
CA PHE A 118 -12.73 10.70 3.20
C PHE A 118 -12.43 9.83 1.98
N ALA A 119 -13.29 8.85 1.70
CA ALA A 119 -13.19 8.03 0.48
C ALA A 119 -13.30 8.90 -0.78
N GLY A 120 -14.31 9.77 -0.86
CA GLY A 120 -14.54 10.66 -2.00
C GLY A 120 -13.37 11.63 -2.24
N ILE A 121 -12.85 12.26 -1.18
CA ILE A 121 -11.67 13.15 -1.26
C ILE A 121 -10.47 12.37 -1.77
N SER A 122 -10.25 11.15 -1.25
CA SER A 122 -9.12 10.30 -1.64
C SER A 122 -9.19 9.90 -3.12
N LEU A 123 -10.36 9.51 -3.61
CA LEU A 123 -10.61 9.21 -5.03
C LEU A 123 -10.34 10.43 -5.94
N ALA A 124 -10.83 11.61 -5.54
CA ALA A 124 -10.63 12.85 -6.30
C ALA A 124 -9.15 13.26 -6.35
N VAL A 125 -8.43 13.11 -5.23
CA VAL A 125 -6.98 13.37 -5.14
C VAL A 125 -6.20 12.41 -6.04
N THR A 126 -6.54 11.12 -6.05
CA THR A 126 -5.83 10.14 -6.89
C THR A 126 -6.06 10.36 -8.39
N ASN A 127 -7.27 10.74 -8.81
CA ASN A 127 -7.52 11.08 -10.21
C ASN A 127 -6.74 12.32 -10.63
N SER A 128 -6.80 13.35 -9.80
CA SER A 128 -6.12 14.62 -10.06
C SER A 128 -4.61 14.41 -10.15
N SER A 129 -4.02 13.58 -9.28
CA SER A 129 -2.59 13.30 -9.31
C SER A 129 -2.18 12.45 -10.51
N ALA A 130 -2.97 11.43 -10.88
CA ALA A 130 -2.69 10.57 -12.03
C ALA A 130 -2.59 11.36 -13.35
N PHE A 131 -3.53 12.29 -13.59
CA PHE A 131 -3.53 13.09 -14.81
C PHE A 131 -2.65 14.34 -14.73
N ARG A 132 -2.39 14.91 -13.54
CA ARG A 132 -1.37 15.97 -13.38
C ARG A 132 0.03 15.48 -13.70
N MET A 133 0.40 14.29 -13.22
CA MET A 133 1.69 13.66 -13.56
C MET A 133 1.84 13.38 -15.06
N PHE A 134 0.72 13.27 -15.78
CA PHE A 134 0.70 13.06 -17.23
C PHE A 134 0.69 14.36 -18.04
N SER A 135 0.06 15.42 -17.53
CA SER A 135 -0.11 16.70 -18.25
C SER A 135 1.20 17.35 -18.70
N GLU A 136 2.33 17.06 -18.05
CA GLU A 136 3.65 17.57 -18.47
C GLU A 136 4.21 16.87 -19.74
N LYS A 137 3.67 15.71 -20.14
CA LYS A 137 4.11 14.96 -21.33
C LYS A 137 2.95 14.78 -22.33
N ARG A 138 2.72 15.80 -23.18
CA ARG A 138 1.91 15.80 -24.42
C ARG A 138 0.58 15.03 -24.36
N MET A 139 -0.50 15.76 -24.06
CA MET A 139 -1.89 15.31 -24.25
C MET A 139 -2.33 15.43 -25.73
N THR A 140 -1.59 14.78 -26.63
CA THR A 140 -1.76 14.93 -28.10
C THR A 140 -2.77 13.96 -28.71
N SER A 141 -3.05 12.80 -28.09
CA SER A 141 -4.05 11.83 -28.59
C SER A 141 -5.46 12.15 -28.09
N GLY A 142 -6.45 12.10 -28.99
CA GLY A 142 -7.88 12.22 -28.65
C GLY A 142 -8.34 11.18 -27.63
N THR A 143 -7.78 9.96 -27.70
CA THR A 143 -8.06 8.87 -26.75
C THR A 143 -7.71 9.26 -25.32
N MET A 144 -6.58 9.94 -25.10
CA MET A 144 -6.16 10.35 -23.74
C MET A 144 -7.11 11.38 -23.14
N ARG A 145 -7.68 12.27 -23.96
CA ARG A 145 -8.69 13.23 -23.50
C ARG A 145 -9.98 12.52 -23.10
N ILE A 146 -10.41 11.54 -23.90
CA ILE A 146 -11.58 10.71 -23.59
C ILE A 146 -11.34 9.93 -22.28
N LEU A 147 -10.19 9.29 -22.12
CA LEU A 147 -9.86 8.56 -20.89
C LEU A 147 -9.84 9.47 -19.66
N SER A 148 -9.29 10.68 -19.78
CA SER A 148 -9.32 11.66 -18.69
C SER A 148 -10.74 12.12 -18.35
N ALA A 149 -11.61 12.28 -19.35
CA ALA A 149 -13.01 12.61 -19.12
C ALA A 149 -13.79 11.44 -18.49
N VAL A 150 -13.53 10.20 -18.93
CA VAL A 150 -14.20 8.98 -18.48
C VAL A 150 -13.74 8.54 -17.08
N SER A 151 -12.55 8.92 -16.62
CA SER A 151 -12.10 8.54 -15.27
C SER A 151 -12.97 9.14 -14.16
N TRP A 152 -13.46 10.38 -14.32
CA TRP A 152 -14.35 11.04 -13.36
C TRP A 152 -15.69 10.32 -13.13
N PRO A 153 -16.50 9.98 -14.15
CA PRO A 153 -17.74 9.25 -13.95
C PRO A 153 -17.50 7.84 -13.40
N LEU A 154 -16.38 7.19 -13.73
CA LEU A 154 -16.04 5.89 -13.11
C LEU A 154 -15.78 6.01 -11.61
N LEU A 155 -15.04 7.05 -11.19
CA LEU A 155 -14.83 7.34 -9.77
C LEU A 155 -16.12 7.75 -9.05
N ALA A 156 -16.98 8.52 -9.71
CA ALA A 156 -18.32 8.80 -9.21
C ALA A 156 -19.14 7.51 -9.05
N GLY A 157 -19.00 6.56 -9.98
CA GLY A 157 -19.56 5.22 -9.89
C GLY A 157 -19.05 4.43 -8.67
N ILE A 158 -17.74 4.48 -8.39
CA ILE A 158 -17.15 3.86 -7.19
C ILE A 158 -17.70 4.53 -5.93
N PHE A 159 -17.75 5.86 -5.88
CA PHE A 159 -18.32 6.59 -4.76
C PHE A 159 -19.81 6.24 -4.55
N TYR A 160 -20.58 6.14 -5.62
CA TYR A 160 -21.97 5.71 -5.58
C TYR A 160 -22.12 4.26 -5.11
N HIS A 161 -21.24 3.36 -5.54
CA HIS A 161 -21.17 1.99 -5.01
C HIS A 161 -20.91 1.98 -3.50
N CYS A 162 -19.96 2.80 -3.01
CA CYS A 162 -19.70 2.98 -1.58
C CYS A 162 -20.95 3.46 -0.83
N VAL A 163 -21.72 4.39 -1.41
CA VAL A 163 -23.00 4.84 -0.82
C VAL A 163 -24.02 3.69 -0.78
N ILE A 164 -24.15 2.89 -1.83
CA ILE A 164 -25.07 1.75 -1.84
C ILE A 164 -24.70 0.76 -0.73
N VAL A 165 -23.43 0.37 -0.64
CA VAL A 165 -22.96 -0.60 0.35
C VAL A 165 -23.10 -0.06 1.77
N SER A 166 -22.68 1.19 2.01
CA SER A 166 -22.60 1.73 3.38
C SER A 166 -23.91 2.33 3.90
N LYS A 167 -24.82 2.79 3.03
CA LYS A 167 -26.08 3.44 3.44
C LYS A 167 -27.31 2.67 3.02
N LEU A 168 -27.38 2.22 1.76
CA LEU A 168 -28.60 1.59 1.22
C LEU A 168 -28.69 0.10 1.54
N GLN A 169 -27.56 -0.56 1.79
CA GLN A 169 -27.45 -1.99 2.11
C GLN A 169 -28.17 -2.90 1.09
N ASP A 170 -28.16 -2.51 -0.18
CA ASP A 170 -28.77 -3.27 -1.28
C ASP A 170 -27.70 -4.09 -2.02
N PRO A 171 -27.60 -5.42 -1.77
CA PRO A 171 -26.54 -6.25 -2.34
C PRO A 171 -26.70 -6.45 -3.85
N SER A 172 -27.93 -6.45 -4.37
CA SER A 172 -28.20 -6.64 -5.79
C SER A 172 -27.69 -5.45 -6.59
N ARG A 173 -27.99 -4.23 -6.13
CA ARG A 173 -27.47 -2.99 -6.73
C ARG A 173 -25.97 -2.84 -6.53
N ALA A 174 -25.44 -3.25 -5.38
CA ALA A 174 -23.99 -3.23 -5.12
C ALA A 174 -23.24 -4.15 -6.10
N ASN A 175 -23.75 -5.36 -6.34
CA ASN A 175 -23.14 -6.30 -7.29
C ASN A 175 -23.20 -5.77 -8.73
N PHE A 176 -24.37 -5.26 -9.15
CA PHE A 176 -24.53 -4.69 -10.48
C PHE A 176 -23.59 -3.50 -10.72
N THR A 177 -23.50 -2.57 -9.77
CA THR A 177 -22.60 -1.40 -9.88
C THR A 177 -21.13 -1.82 -9.91
N ALA A 178 -20.72 -2.77 -9.07
CA ALA A 178 -19.36 -3.30 -9.10
C ALA A 178 -19.02 -3.91 -10.47
N GLN A 179 -19.88 -4.77 -11.02
CA GLN A 179 -19.68 -5.39 -12.35
C GLN A 179 -19.47 -4.35 -13.45
N MET A 180 -20.33 -3.32 -13.49
CA MET A 180 -20.22 -2.24 -14.46
C MET A 180 -18.87 -1.52 -14.36
N ILE A 181 -18.39 -1.26 -13.14
CA ILE A 181 -17.08 -0.63 -12.89
C ILE A 181 -15.93 -1.56 -13.30
N PHE A 182 -16.01 -2.87 -13.03
CA PHE A 182 -15.00 -3.84 -13.46
C PHE A 182 -14.84 -3.83 -14.99
N PHE A 183 -15.93 -4.00 -15.73
CA PHE A 183 -15.89 -4.05 -17.20
C PHE A 183 -15.43 -2.74 -17.83
N SER A 184 -16.01 -1.62 -17.40
CA SER A 184 -15.67 -0.31 -17.94
C SER A 184 -14.23 0.09 -17.63
N SER A 185 -13.75 -0.20 -16.41
CA SER A 185 -12.36 0.08 -16.05
C SER A 185 -11.37 -0.77 -16.83
N PHE A 186 -11.66 -2.06 -17.01
CA PHE A 186 -10.81 -2.94 -17.80
C PHE A 186 -10.73 -2.51 -19.28
N ALA A 187 -11.86 -2.10 -19.86
CA ALA A 187 -11.89 -1.53 -21.21
C ALA A 187 -11.04 -0.26 -21.33
N CYS A 188 -11.14 0.65 -20.34
CA CYS A 188 -10.32 1.87 -20.29
C CYS A 188 -8.83 1.56 -20.10
N ALA A 189 -8.49 0.56 -19.29
CA ALA A 189 -7.11 0.09 -19.10
C ALA A 189 -6.51 -0.45 -20.40
N ILE A 190 -7.27 -1.24 -21.18
CA ILE A 190 -6.83 -1.73 -22.50
C ILE A 190 -6.59 -0.56 -23.46
N ALA A 191 -7.50 0.42 -23.50
CA ALA A 191 -7.34 1.61 -24.33
C ALA A 191 -6.08 2.41 -23.93
N ALA A 192 -5.84 2.61 -22.63
CA ALA A 192 -4.64 3.27 -22.12
C ALA A 192 -3.36 2.50 -22.46
N TRP A 193 -3.41 1.16 -22.39
CA TRP A 193 -2.29 0.29 -22.70
C TRP A 193 -1.91 0.35 -24.19
N ARG A 194 -2.90 0.39 -25.09
CA ARG A 194 -2.67 0.54 -26.55
C ARG A 194 -1.93 1.83 -26.89
N GLU A 195 -2.20 2.88 -26.13
CA GLU A 195 -1.55 4.18 -26.23
C GLU A 195 -0.19 4.22 -25.50
N ARG A 196 0.30 3.05 -25.05
CA ARG A 196 1.58 2.84 -24.35
C ARG A 196 1.74 3.67 -23.07
N ASN A 197 0.62 4.02 -22.43
CA ASN A 197 0.63 4.82 -21.22
C ASN A 197 0.42 3.94 -19.97
N PHE A 198 1.53 3.48 -19.39
CA PHE A 198 1.50 2.58 -18.23
C PHE A 198 0.86 3.23 -16.99
N ALA A 199 1.10 4.51 -16.74
CA ALA A 199 0.58 5.18 -15.54
C ALA A 199 -0.95 5.27 -15.56
N ILE A 200 -1.53 5.64 -16.70
CA ILE A 200 -2.99 5.69 -16.87
C ILE A 200 -3.59 4.28 -16.89
N THR A 201 -2.88 3.31 -17.47
CA THR A 201 -3.30 1.90 -17.41
C THR A 201 -3.43 1.42 -15.96
N VAL A 202 -2.41 1.68 -15.13
CA VAL A 202 -2.41 1.34 -13.71
C VAL A 202 -3.54 2.08 -12.98
N HIS A 203 -3.79 3.35 -13.30
CA HIS A 203 -4.87 4.12 -12.71
C HIS A 203 -6.23 3.43 -12.90
N PHE A 204 -6.56 2.98 -14.11
CA PHE A 204 -7.79 2.22 -14.34
C PHE A 204 -7.76 0.84 -13.67
N LEU A 205 -6.64 0.11 -13.70
CA LEU A 205 -6.53 -1.17 -12.99
C LEU A 205 -6.71 -1.05 -11.46
N MET A 206 -6.47 0.13 -10.87
CA MET A 206 -6.75 0.40 -9.46
C MET A 206 -8.24 0.56 -9.13
N MET A 207 -9.11 0.81 -10.11
CA MET A 207 -10.55 1.03 -9.86
C MET A 207 -11.25 -0.19 -9.25
N PRO A 208 -11.07 -1.41 -9.79
CA PRO A 208 -11.45 -2.65 -9.11
C PRO A 208 -10.91 -2.80 -7.68
N ILE A 209 -9.68 -2.32 -7.43
CA ILE A 209 -9.04 -2.43 -6.11
C ILE A 209 -9.73 -1.50 -5.11
N TYR A 210 -10.17 -0.30 -5.52
CA TYR A 210 -10.95 0.57 -4.64
C TYR A 210 -12.26 -0.09 -4.18
N LEU A 211 -12.94 -0.82 -5.08
CA LEU A 211 -14.14 -1.59 -4.72
C LEU A 211 -13.81 -2.72 -3.74
N LEU A 212 -12.67 -3.40 -3.97
CA LEU A 212 -12.23 -4.52 -3.14
C LEU A 212 -11.96 -4.11 -1.69
N PHE A 213 -11.35 -2.94 -1.48
CA PHE A 213 -11.02 -2.37 -0.17
C PHE A 213 -12.23 -1.69 0.51
N GLY A 214 -13.18 -1.20 -0.28
CA GLY A 214 -14.35 -0.50 0.23
C GLY A 214 -14.07 0.91 0.75
N ASP A 215 -15.16 1.60 1.11
CA ASP A 215 -15.16 3.01 1.50
C ASP A 215 -14.25 3.36 2.68
N GLY A 216 -14.16 2.48 3.68
CA GLY A 216 -13.35 2.70 4.87
C GLY A 216 -11.84 2.71 4.61
N MET A 217 -11.40 1.92 3.64
CA MET A 217 -9.97 1.64 3.42
C MET A 217 -9.40 2.27 2.15
N ILE A 218 -10.23 2.87 1.28
CA ILE A 218 -9.76 3.68 0.14
C ILE A 218 -8.74 4.74 0.57
N PRO A 219 -8.96 5.55 1.63
CA PRO A 219 -7.96 6.53 2.06
C PRO A 219 -6.65 5.88 2.49
N ALA A 220 -6.71 4.73 3.17
CA ALA A 220 -5.54 3.97 3.59
C ALA A 220 -4.71 3.51 2.37
N LEU A 221 -5.38 3.04 1.34
CA LEU A 221 -4.79 2.61 0.07
C LEU A 221 -4.06 3.76 -0.62
N VAL A 222 -4.69 4.93 -0.71
CA VAL A 222 -4.10 6.13 -1.32
C VAL A 222 -2.89 6.61 -0.52
N VAL A 223 -3.00 6.64 0.82
CA VAL A 223 -1.88 6.98 1.72
C VAL A 223 -0.71 6.02 1.53
N PHE A 224 -0.96 4.70 1.45
CA PHE A 224 0.08 3.70 1.26
C PHE A 224 0.80 3.84 -0.08
N ILE A 225 0.05 4.05 -1.18
CA ILE A 225 0.63 4.26 -2.52
C ILE A 225 1.47 5.54 -2.53
N ALA A 226 0.95 6.64 -1.95
CA ALA A 226 1.68 7.91 -1.85
C ALA A 226 2.98 7.75 -1.05
N LEU A 227 2.92 7.07 0.10
CA LEU A 227 4.09 6.75 0.92
C LEU A 227 5.12 5.92 0.14
N SER A 228 4.67 4.90 -0.60
CA SER A 228 5.54 4.07 -1.44
C SER A 228 6.26 4.90 -2.50
N VAL A 229 5.55 5.81 -3.17
CA VAL A 229 6.16 6.75 -4.14
C VAL A 229 7.17 7.67 -3.45
N ILE A 230 6.85 8.23 -2.29
CA ILE A 230 7.77 9.09 -1.53
C ILE A 230 9.04 8.33 -1.18
N ILE A 231 8.93 7.10 -0.66
CA ILE A 231 10.07 6.25 -0.30
C ILE A 231 10.97 6.01 -1.51
N THR A 232 10.41 5.67 -2.69
CA THR A 232 11.22 5.44 -3.90
C THR A 232 12.01 6.66 -4.38
N LYS A 233 11.54 7.88 -4.09
CA LYS A 233 12.21 9.14 -4.47
C LYS A 233 13.17 9.63 -3.41
N PHE A 234 12.85 9.41 -2.14
CA PHE A 234 13.59 9.94 -1.00
C PHE A 234 14.72 9.02 -0.53
N VAL A 235 14.51 7.71 -0.57
CA VAL A 235 15.47 6.72 -0.06
C VAL A 235 16.50 6.36 -1.16
N PRO A 236 17.82 6.42 -0.87
CA PRO A 236 18.84 6.04 -1.84
C PRO A 236 18.80 4.54 -2.13
N ARG A 237 19.33 4.14 -3.30
CA ARG A 237 19.28 2.75 -3.80
C ARG A 237 19.81 1.72 -2.79
N GLU A 238 20.90 2.03 -2.10
CA GLU A 238 21.57 1.14 -1.13
C GLU A 238 20.70 0.77 0.08
N THR A 239 19.72 1.60 0.42
CA THR A 239 18.84 1.41 1.58
C THR A 239 17.39 1.16 1.17
N LEU A 240 17.09 1.26 -0.14
CA LEU A 240 15.76 1.08 -0.69
C LEU A 240 15.22 -0.33 -0.45
N ALA A 241 16.04 -1.37 -0.64
CA ALA A 241 15.62 -2.76 -0.39
C ALA A 241 15.15 -2.96 1.06
N SER A 242 15.89 -2.41 2.02
CA SER A 242 15.54 -2.47 3.44
C SER A 242 14.32 -1.64 3.80
N ALA A 243 14.18 -0.45 3.21
CA ALA A 243 12.98 0.37 3.37
C ALA A 243 11.73 -0.39 2.90
N VAL A 244 11.83 -1.06 1.75
CA VAL A 244 10.72 -1.81 1.15
C VAL A 244 10.39 -3.06 1.96
N ALA A 245 11.40 -3.79 2.43
CA ALA A 245 11.20 -4.97 3.28
C ALA A 245 10.45 -4.66 4.60
N ILE A 246 10.50 -3.41 5.07
CA ILE A 246 9.74 -2.93 6.24
C ILE A 246 8.42 -2.25 5.82
N LEU A 247 8.40 -1.59 4.67
CA LEU A 247 7.21 -0.96 4.10
C LEU A 247 6.12 -1.99 3.77
N VAL A 248 6.48 -3.16 3.26
CA VAL A 248 5.53 -4.21 2.89
C VAL A 248 4.70 -4.71 4.09
N PRO A 249 5.30 -5.13 5.22
CA PRO A 249 4.52 -5.48 6.41
C PRO A 249 3.85 -4.26 7.07
N PHE A 250 4.47 -3.08 7.05
CA PHE A 250 3.76 -1.85 7.46
C PHE A 250 2.47 -1.65 6.65
N GLY A 251 2.54 -1.84 5.34
CA GLY A 251 1.42 -1.74 4.42
C GLY A 251 0.31 -2.74 4.72
N PHE A 252 0.65 -3.95 5.15
CA PHE A 252 -0.34 -4.94 5.57
C PHE A 252 -1.22 -4.38 6.71
N TYR A 253 -0.59 -3.81 7.75
CA TYR A 253 -1.32 -3.21 8.88
C TYR A 253 -2.04 -1.90 8.51
N GLN A 254 -1.36 -1.01 7.77
CA GLN A 254 -1.94 0.24 7.26
C GLN A 254 -3.21 0.00 6.43
N LEU A 255 -3.28 -1.13 5.72
CA LEU A 255 -4.42 -1.54 4.90
C LEU A 255 -5.49 -2.30 5.70
N GLY A 256 -5.46 -2.23 7.04
CA GLY A 256 -6.50 -2.76 7.93
C GLY A 256 -6.44 -4.28 8.11
N HIS A 257 -5.30 -4.90 7.79
CA HIS A 257 -5.10 -6.33 7.99
C HIS A 257 -4.46 -6.62 9.34
N SER A 258 -4.73 -7.82 9.82
CA SER A 258 -4.20 -8.36 11.06
C SER A 258 -3.89 -9.84 10.84
N PRO A 259 -2.79 -10.38 11.40
CA PRO A 259 -2.37 -11.76 11.16
C PRO A 259 -3.20 -12.73 12.02
N VAL A 260 -4.52 -12.70 11.88
CA VAL A 260 -5.48 -13.58 12.56
C VAL A 260 -6.44 -14.14 11.52
N ILE A 261 -6.74 -15.43 11.58
CA ILE A 261 -7.55 -16.12 10.57
C ILE A 261 -8.98 -15.53 10.48
N SER A 262 -9.54 -15.11 11.61
CA SER A 262 -10.86 -14.44 11.67
C SER A 262 -10.86 -13.04 11.04
N ALA A 263 -9.69 -12.43 10.81
CA ALA A 263 -9.58 -11.11 10.21
C ALA A 263 -9.52 -11.15 8.67
N ILE A 264 -9.47 -12.35 8.05
CA ILE A 264 -9.45 -12.51 6.59
C ILE A 264 -10.72 -11.88 5.98
N PRO A 265 -10.60 -10.98 4.99
CA PRO A 265 -11.74 -10.30 4.39
C PRO A 265 -12.44 -11.20 3.36
N TRP A 266 -13.12 -12.26 3.79
CA TRP A 266 -13.81 -13.20 2.89
C TRP A 266 -14.84 -12.52 1.97
N HIS A 267 -15.48 -11.45 2.44
CA HIS A 267 -16.41 -10.65 1.64
C HIS A 267 -15.77 -10.00 0.40
N ALA A 268 -14.46 -9.73 0.44
CA ALA A 268 -13.71 -9.22 -0.70
C ALA A 268 -13.79 -10.19 -1.91
N GLY A 269 -13.88 -11.49 -1.63
CA GLY A 269 -14.03 -12.54 -2.65
C GLY A 269 -15.32 -12.45 -3.45
N PHE A 270 -16.30 -11.66 -3.03
CA PHE A 270 -17.65 -11.60 -3.63
C PHE A 270 -18.02 -10.23 -4.21
N VAL A 271 -17.09 -9.28 -4.25
CA VAL A 271 -17.35 -7.93 -4.78
C VAL A 271 -17.65 -8.00 -6.28
N GLY A 272 -18.88 -7.68 -6.67
CA GLY A 272 -19.34 -7.77 -8.07
C GLY A 272 -19.69 -9.19 -8.53
N ILE A 273 -19.87 -10.11 -7.58
CA ILE A 273 -20.02 -11.53 -7.85
C ILE A 273 -21.32 -12.06 -7.20
N PRO A 274 -22.35 -12.40 -7.98
CA PRO A 274 -23.59 -12.93 -7.43
C PRO A 274 -23.45 -14.42 -7.09
N GLY A 275 -23.43 -14.74 -5.78
CA GLY A 275 -23.71 -16.08 -5.25
C GLY A 275 -22.85 -17.23 -5.79
N SER A 276 -23.40 -18.46 -5.69
CA SER A 276 -22.72 -19.76 -5.88
C SER A 276 -22.24 -20.08 -7.29
N ALA A 277 -22.40 -19.17 -8.25
CA ALA A 277 -22.17 -19.41 -9.68
C ALA A 277 -20.73 -19.12 -10.15
N VAL A 278 -19.78 -18.92 -9.24
CA VAL A 278 -18.45 -18.41 -9.60
C VAL A 278 -17.32 -19.38 -9.33
N PRO A 279 -16.31 -19.44 -10.23
CA PRO A 279 -15.12 -20.23 -9.99
C PRO A 279 -14.48 -19.82 -8.66
N ARG A 280 -14.35 -20.77 -7.74
CA ARG A 280 -13.69 -20.57 -6.42
C ARG A 280 -12.29 -19.96 -6.55
N ILE A 281 -11.65 -20.12 -7.71
CA ILE A 281 -10.35 -19.52 -8.01
C ILE A 281 -10.41 -17.98 -8.10
N VAL A 282 -11.49 -17.40 -8.62
CA VAL A 282 -11.64 -15.94 -8.75
C VAL A 282 -11.85 -15.32 -7.36
N THR A 283 -12.70 -15.93 -6.55
CA THR A 283 -12.96 -15.47 -5.18
C THR A 283 -11.70 -15.56 -4.32
N ALA A 284 -10.94 -16.66 -4.44
CA ALA A 284 -9.64 -16.83 -3.79
C ALA A 284 -8.62 -15.78 -4.26
N ALA A 285 -8.56 -15.49 -5.56
CA ALA A 285 -7.67 -14.49 -6.11
C ALA A 285 -7.97 -13.09 -5.56
N PHE A 286 -9.24 -12.70 -5.43
CA PHE A 286 -9.63 -11.42 -4.84
C PHE A 286 -9.19 -11.29 -3.37
N VAL A 287 -9.40 -12.34 -2.57
CA VAL A 287 -8.92 -12.36 -1.17
C VAL A 287 -7.40 -12.27 -1.10
N LEU A 288 -6.67 -13.00 -1.97
CA LEU A 288 -5.21 -12.96 -2.01
C LEU A 288 -4.67 -11.60 -2.44
N VAL A 289 -5.28 -10.98 -3.47
CA VAL A 289 -4.93 -9.62 -3.92
C VAL A 289 -5.19 -8.60 -2.82
N HIS A 290 -6.33 -8.71 -2.13
CA HIS A 290 -6.66 -7.80 -1.03
C HIS A 290 -5.63 -7.91 0.10
N LEU A 291 -5.38 -9.11 0.62
CA LEU A 291 -4.47 -9.33 1.75
C LEU A 291 -3.02 -8.96 1.45
N ASN A 292 -2.57 -9.16 0.21
CA ASN A 292 -1.18 -8.97 -0.19
C ASN A 292 -0.98 -7.71 -1.04
N PHE A 293 -1.94 -6.80 -1.04
CA PHE A 293 -1.88 -5.60 -1.88
C PHE A 293 -0.62 -4.77 -1.59
N SER A 294 -0.16 -4.70 -0.34
CA SER A 294 1.06 -3.96 0.03
C SER A 294 2.30 -4.52 -0.67
N ALA A 295 2.46 -5.85 -0.75
CA ALA A 295 3.55 -6.49 -1.47
C ALA A 295 3.44 -6.28 -2.98
N ILE A 296 2.25 -6.51 -3.54
CA ILE A 296 1.99 -6.38 -4.99
C ILE A 296 2.27 -4.95 -5.44
N SER A 297 1.63 -3.97 -4.80
CA SER A 297 1.75 -2.56 -5.19
C SER A 297 3.15 -2.01 -4.95
N SER A 298 3.86 -2.42 -3.90
CA SER A 298 5.26 -2.02 -3.67
C SER A 298 6.13 -2.41 -4.87
N ILE A 299 6.05 -3.67 -5.34
CA ILE A 299 6.82 -4.13 -6.51
C ILE A 299 6.57 -3.24 -7.73
N PHE A 300 5.30 -3.00 -8.07
CA PHE A 300 4.96 -2.19 -9.25
C PHE A 300 5.37 -0.73 -9.11
N VAL A 301 5.13 -0.10 -7.95
CA VAL A 301 5.48 1.31 -7.70
C VAL A 301 7.00 1.50 -7.78
N ILE A 302 7.77 0.66 -7.10
CA ILE A 302 9.24 0.75 -7.09
C ILE A 302 9.82 0.50 -8.48
N SER A 303 9.31 -0.52 -9.16
CA SER A 303 9.69 -0.86 -10.52
C SER A 303 9.44 0.26 -11.51
N SER A 304 8.31 0.96 -11.38
CA SER A 304 7.95 2.07 -12.25
C SER A 304 8.83 3.31 -12.02
N GLN A 305 9.31 3.53 -10.80
CA GLN A 305 10.10 4.72 -10.45
C GLN A 305 11.61 4.51 -10.63
N THR A 306 12.09 3.26 -10.55
CA THR A 306 13.53 2.95 -10.55
C THR A 306 13.90 1.89 -11.60
N HIS A 307 14.79 2.25 -12.53
CA HIS A 307 15.21 1.34 -13.62
C HIS A 307 16.05 0.17 -13.08
N ASN A 308 16.96 0.44 -12.14
CA ASN A 308 17.92 -0.53 -11.58
C ASN A 308 17.62 -0.83 -10.11
N TRP A 309 16.42 -1.31 -9.85
CA TRP A 309 15.98 -1.61 -8.49
C TRP A 309 16.67 -2.86 -7.90
N PRO A 310 16.98 -2.90 -6.60
CA PRO A 310 17.63 -4.03 -5.94
C PRO A 310 16.60 -5.15 -5.63
N LEU A 311 16.13 -5.84 -6.69
CA LEU A 311 15.15 -6.93 -6.60
C LEU A 311 15.60 -8.05 -5.68
N ALA A 312 16.77 -8.61 -5.99
CA ALA A 312 17.30 -9.75 -5.28
C ALA A 312 17.45 -9.44 -3.78
N GLU A 313 17.99 -8.27 -3.43
CA GLU A 313 18.11 -7.86 -2.02
C GLU A 313 16.75 -7.72 -1.34
N THR A 314 15.76 -7.11 -2.01
CA THR A 314 14.41 -6.95 -1.45
C THR A 314 13.79 -8.32 -1.17
N VAL A 315 13.89 -9.24 -2.13
CA VAL A 315 13.42 -10.61 -1.98
C VAL A 315 14.13 -11.31 -0.83
N ILE A 316 15.46 -11.28 -0.78
CA ILE A 316 16.26 -11.91 0.30
C ILE A 316 15.87 -11.36 1.67
N LEU A 317 15.71 -10.04 1.80
CA LEU A 317 15.33 -9.41 3.06
C LEU A 317 13.91 -9.80 3.50
N THR A 318 12.97 -9.91 2.55
CA THR A 318 11.59 -10.35 2.84
C THR A 318 11.50 -11.84 3.18
N THR A 319 12.25 -12.71 2.50
CA THR A 319 12.29 -14.14 2.82
C THR A 319 12.99 -14.39 4.15
N THR A 320 14.00 -13.58 4.50
CA THR A 320 14.65 -13.62 5.83
C THR A 320 13.64 -13.37 6.96
N ARG A 321 12.65 -12.49 6.76
CA ARG A 321 11.59 -12.30 7.76
C ARG A 321 10.68 -13.53 7.88
N ALA A 322 10.27 -14.11 6.75
CA ALA A 322 9.43 -15.30 6.73
C ALA A 322 10.13 -16.51 7.38
N THR A 323 11.44 -16.68 7.17
CA THR A 323 12.22 -17.75 7.82
C THR A 323 12.32 -17.55 9.33
N PHE A 324 12.53 -16.33 9.80
CA PHE A 324 12.52 -16.02 11.24
C PHE A 324 11.13 -16.22 11.86
N ALA A 325 10.04 -15.89 11.15
CA ALA A 325 8.68 -16.19 11.60
C ALA A 325 8.45 -17.71 11.72
N CYS A 326 8.97 -18.50 10.77
CA CYS A 326 8.93 -19.96 10.80
C CYS A 326 9.70 -20.52 12.01
N PHE A 327 10.90 -20.00 12.27
CA PHE A 327 11.69 -20.39 13.44
C PHE A 327 10.99 -19.99 14.74
N ALA A 328 10.41 -18.78 14.83
CA ALA A 328 9.66 -18.35 16.00
C ALA A 328 8.48 -19.28 16.29
N ALA A 329 7.68 -19.65 15.28
CA ALA A 329 6.59 -20.62 15.44
C ALA A 329 7.10 -22.01 15.84
N SER A 330 8.23 -22.44 15.27
CA SER A 330 8.82 -23.76 15.55
C SER A 330 9.37 -23.88 16.98
N ILE A 331 10.08 -22.85 17.46
CA ILE A 331 10.62 -22.80 18.83
C ILE A 331 9.47 -22.75 19.84
N HIS A 332 8.45 -21.93 19.57
CA HIS A 332 7.32 -21.77 20.47
C HIS A 332 6.24 -22.84 20.30
N ARG A 333 6.45 -23.92 19.54
CA ARG A 333 5.43 -24.97 19.27
C ARG A 333 4.77 -25.60 20.49
N ARG A 334 5.43 -25.57 21.65
CA ARG A 334 4.91 -26.09 22.93
C ARG A 334 4.29 -25.00 23.82
N HIS A 335 4.40 -23.73 23.44
CA HIS A 335 3.87 -22.59 24.16
C HIS A 335 2.41 -22.35 23.76
N LEU A 336 1.53 -22.05 24.71
CA LEU A 336 0.09 -21.86 24.48
C LEU A 336 -0.21 -20.78 23.43
N MET A 337 0.64 -19.75 23.34
CA MET A 337 0.46 -18.66 22.38
C MET A 337 0.84 -19.01 20.93
N VAL A 338 1.35 -20.22 20.64
CA VAL A 338 1.75 -20.56 19.26
C VAL A 338 0.58 -20.51 18.28
N TRP A 339 -0.55 -21.08 18.64
CA TRP A 339 -1.71 -21.17 17.75
C TRP A 339 -2.45 -19.84 17.60
N LYS A 340 -2.36 -18.97 18.60
CA LYS A 340 -3.01 -17.66 18.59
C LYS A 340 -2.14 -16.57 17.97
N ILE A 341 -0.82 -16.60 18.19
CA ILE A 341 0.10 -15.51 17.80
C ILE A 341 1.07 -15.95 16.70
N PHE A 342 1.91 -16.96 16.95
CA PHE A 342 3.05 -17.26 16.07
C PHE A 342 2.69 -18.00 14.78
N ALA A 343 1.80 -19.00 14.84
CA ALA A 343 1.43 -19.80 13.67
C ALA A 343 0.64 -18.97 12.63
N PRO A 344 -0.40 -18.20 13.02
CA PRO A 344 -1.03 -17.26 12.08
C PRO A 344 -0.01 -16.28 11.49
N LYS A 345 0.86 -15.70 12.32
CA LYS A 345 1.91 -14.79 11.86
C LYS A 345 2.81 -15.42 10.80
N PHE A 346 3.28 -16.65 11.03
CA PHE A 346 4.08 -17.40 10.06
C PHE A 346 3.32 -17.62 8.74
N ILE A 347 2.03 -17.98 8.78
CA ILE A 347 1.22 -18.20 7.59
C ILE A 347 1.13 -16.91 6.76
N PHE A 348 0.74 -15.80 7.37
CA PHE A 348 0.60 -14.52 6.67
C PHE A 348 1.94 -14.04 6.09
N GLU A 349 3.04 -14.14 6.85
CA GLU A 349 4.37 -13.80 6.36
C GLU A 349 4.84 -14.67 5.19
N SER A 350 4.57 -15.98 5.26
CA SER A 350 4.95 -16.89 4.19
C SER A 350 4.16 -16.61 2.92
N VAL A 351 2.86 -16.41 3.03
CA VAL A 351 2.01 -16.06 1.88
C VAL A 351 2.45 -14.72 1.29
N LEU A 352 2.74 -13.72 2.13
CA LEU A 352 3.22 -12.41 1.69
C LEU A 352 4.55 -12.51 0.93
N ALA A 353 5.50 -13.30 1.43
CA ALA A 353 6.77 -13.56 0.77
C ALA A 353 6.59 -14.31 -0.56
N ILE A 354 5.73 -15.32 -0.62
CA ILE A 354 5.42 -16.07 -1.84
C ILE A 354 4.78 -15.17 -2.89
N VAL A 355 3.79 -14.35 -2.51
CA VAL A 355 3.14 -13.42 -3.45
C VAL A 355 4.15 -12.39 -3.95
N LEU A 356 5.00 -11.85 -3.08
CA LEU A 356 6.07 -10.94 -3.48
C LEU A 356 7.00 -11.59 -4.50
N LEU A 357 7.43 -12.84 -4.26
CA LEU A 357 8.26 -13.61 -5.20
C LEU A 357 7.59 -13.80 -6.57
N VAL A 358 6.32 -14.23 -6.60
CA VAL A 358 5.57 -14.47 -7.84
C VAL A 358 5.43 -13.19 -8.66
N PHE A 359 5.07 -12.07 -8.03
CA PHE A 359 4.92 -10.80 -8.74
C PHE A 359 6.26 -10.17 -9.13
N ALA A 360 7.31 -10.39 -8.36
CA ALA A 360 8.67 -10.01 -8.72
C ALA A 360 9.17 -10.75 -9.97
N ASP A 361 8.91 -12.05 -10.05
CA ASP A 361 9.25 -12.87 -11.22
C ASP A 361 8.42 -12.45 -12.43
N PHE A 362 7.09 -12.33 -12.28
CA PHE A 362 6.20 -11.83 -13.33
C PHE A 362 6.68 -10.50 -13.92
N LEU A 363 7.06 -9.55 -13.06
CA LEU A 363 7.56 -8.25 -13.51
C LEU A 363 8.93 -8.37 -14.22
N SER A 364 9.80 -9.27 -13.75
CA SER A 364 11.10 -9.52 -14.39
C SER A 364 10.91 -10.09 -15.79
N VAL A 365 9.98 -11.04 -15.96
CA VAL A 365 9.57 -11.58 -17.24
C VAL A 365 8.95 -10.48 -18.13
N LEU A 366 8.03 -9.67 -17.59
CA LEU A 366 7.41 -8.57 -18.35
C LEU A 366 8.46 -7.58 -18.89
N ARG A 367 9.50 -7.28 -18.10
CA ARG A 367 10.61 -6.40 -18.50
C ARG A 367 11.46 -6.98 -19.64
N LEU A 368 11.55 -8.30 -19.77
CA LEU A 368 12.23 -8.95 -20.90
C LEU A 368 11.46 -8.76 -22.21
N PHE A 369 10.12 -8.74 -22.14
CA PHE A 369 9.25 -8.58 -23.30
C PHE A 369 9.00 -7.12 -23.70
N THR A 370 9.17 -6.15 -22.79
CA THR A 370 9.08 -4.73 -23.13
C THR A 370 10.38 -4.24 -23.77
N PRO A 371 10.38 -3.83 -25.05
CA PRO A 371 11.59 -3.33 -25.70
C PRO A 371 12.09 -2.07 -24.99
N ARG A 372 13.38 -2.04 -24.64
CA ARG A 372 14.00 -0.85 -24.04
C ARG A 372 13.82 0.33 -25.01
N PRO A 373 13.30 1.49 -24.56
CA PRO A 373 13.30 2.67 -25.43
C PRO A 373 14.75 2.94 -25.83
N LYS A 374 15.01 2.95 -27.15
CA LYS A 374 16.31 3.38 -27.68
C LYS A 374 16.55 4.78 -27.14
N LYS A 375 17.63 4.97 -26.38
CA LYS A 375 18.13 6.30 -26.08
C LYS A 375 18.49 6.91 -27.43
N LEU A 376 17.69 7.88 -27.88
CA LEU A 376 18.03 8.79 -28.97
C LEU A 376 19.00 9.83 -28.43
#